data_AF-A0A317T362-F1
#
_entry.id   AF-A0A317T362-F1
#
_cell.length_a   1.000
_cell.length_b   1.000
_cell.length_c   1.000
_cell.angle_alpha   90.00
_cell.angle_beta   90.00
_cell.angle_gamma   90.00
#
_symmetry.space_group_name_H-M   'P 1'
#
loop_
_entity.id
_entity.type
_entity.pdbx_description
1 polymer ?
#
loop_
_entity_poly.entity_id
_entity_poly.type
_entity_poly.pdbx_seq_one_letter_code
_entity_poly.pdbx_strand_id
1 'polypeptide(L)'
;MNLMVKNNNNDDNIIDVIIITIIFVVITGRWLLARFEVGTYVSSFLIFLSIGLLFKNKIKITKEFAFYLALLVILLLINVINVTLNYSYPIHAIKASFRYLAYFVLFIACYNANIRGDLFYRLFTILLYIQIPFVLYEAYVIGESRPHGLLGNGNHLSYLIVVYCIISLVYYKNYFNTALFVLLLLFLKGIGSNITLAMVFGYYVLMINKGNKRIVAIIIYLALMMVGLYVLGERLNQWPTYYELYDRYYGDQYGGSDSLTWRLIVWKISLQHFFQTNGVLFGLGIDFTSAMSPYSTSVIHNDPHNEYVRFLIEHGVLGFLYFILLIKYFKKGIQKIEEDKLRYTIGLIIVAILISAIFGNVLVQANMIYMVICWFSCKYREYKNNM
;
A
#
# COMPACT_ATOMS: atom_id res chain seq x y z
N MET A 1 -2.16 -43.06 28.58
CA MET A 1 -1.53 -42.53 27.36
C MET A 1 -2.59 -42.56 26.25
N ASN A 2 -3.50 -41.58 26.25
CA ASN A 2 -4.56 -41.48 25.25
C ASN A 2 -3.99 -40.74 24.03
N LEU A 3 -3.59 -41.51 23.02
CA LEU A 3 -3.37 -40.98 21.67
C LEU A 3 -4.75 -40.58 21.12
N MET A 4 -5.13 -39.31 21.37
CA MET A 4 -6.13 -38.64 20.55
C MET A 4 -5.59 -38.63 19.12
N VAL A 5 -6.02 -39.61 18.32
CA VAL A 5 -5.95 -39.55 16.87
C VAL A 5 -6.76 -38.32 16.48
N LYS A 6 -6.07 -37.20 16.22
CA LYS A 6 -6.66 -36.08 15.49
C LYS A 6 -7.05 -36.64 14.14
N ASN A 7 -8.31 -37.01 13.99
CA ASN A 7 -8.95 -37.08 12.68
C ASN A 7 -8.83 -35.68 12.08
N ASN A 8 -7.76 -35.46 11.31
CA ASN A 8 -7.69 -34.35 10.38
C ASN A 8 -8.77 -34.62 9.34
N ASN A 9 -9.95 -34.05 9.56
CA ASN A 9 -11.09 -34.16 8.65
C ASN A 9 -10.64 -33.70 7.26
N ASN A 10 -10.76 -34.59 6.26
CA ASN A 10 -10.47 -34.28 4.85
C ASN A 10 -11.21 -33.03 4.36
N ASP A 11 -12.36 -32.71 4.96
CA ASP A 11 -13.16 -31.51 4.66
C ASP A 11 -12.44 -30.19 4.96
N ASP A 12 -11.61 -30.13 6.01
CA ASP A 12 -10.88 -28.91 6.35
C ASP A 12 -9.77 -28.61 5.34
N ASN A 13 -9.12 -29.65 4.80
CA ASN A 13 -8.12 -29.51 3.73
C ASN A 13 -8.72 -29.00 2.41
N ILE A 14 -9.93 -29.46 2.05
CA ILE A 14 -10.61 -29.01 0.83
C ILE A 14 -10.96 -27.52 0.94
N ILE A 15 -11.45 -27.08 2.10
CA ILE A 15 -11.83 -25.68 2.32
C ILE A 15 -10.61 -24.77 2.28
N ASP A 16 -9.49 -25.17 2.89
CA ASP A 16 -8.23 -24.42 2.83
C ASP A 16 -7.77 -24.25 1.37
N VAL A 17 -7.83 -25.33 0.56
CA VAL A 17 -7.47 -25.27 -0.87
C VAL A 17 -8.38 -24.30 -1.63
N ILE A 18 -9.69 -24.30 -1.37
CA ILE A 18 -10.62 -23.37 -1.98
C ILE A 18 -10.28 -21.92 -1.59
N ILE A 19 -10.05 -21.66 -0.30
CA ILE A 19 -9.71 -20.31 0.18
C ILE A 19 -8.39 -19.83 -0.43
N ILE A 20 -7.36 -20.67 -0.45
CA ILE A 20 -6.07 -20.38 -1.10
C ILE A 20 -6.29 -20.02 -2.56
N THR A 21 -7.02 -20.88 -3.28
CA THR A 21 -7.27 -20.69 -4.72
C THR A 21 -7.96 -19.37 -4.97
N ILE A 22 -9.01 -19.07 -4.21
CA ILE A 22 -9.76 -17.82 -4.36
C ILE A 22 -8.87 -16.61 -4.07
N ILE A 23 -8.11 -16.62 -2.96
CA ILE A 23 -7.21 -15.52 -2.61
C ILE A 23 -6.16 -15.30 -3.71
N PHE A 24 -5.57 -16.36 -4.24
CA PHE A 24 -4.57 -16.28 -5.31
C PHE A 24 -5.17 -15.75 -6.61
N VAL A 25 -6.34 -16.24 -7.01
CA VAL A 25 -7.07 -15.78 -8.19
C VAL A 25 -7.46 -14.32 -8.03
N VAL A 26 -7.94 -13.91 -6.86
CA VAL A 26 -8.31 -12.52 -6.57
C VAL A 26 -7.10 -11.60 -6.65
N ILE A 27 -6.00 -11.93 -5.98
CA ILE A 27 -4.79 -11.10 -5.97
C ILE A 27 -4.22 -10.99 -7.38
N THR A 28 -4.09 -12.13 -8.08
CA THR A 28 -3.57 -12.19 -9.44
C THR A 28 -4.48 -11.44 -10.40
N GLY A 29 -5.78 -11.73 -10.37
CA GLY A 29 -6.78 -11.09 -11.22
C GLY A 29 -6.83 -9.57 -11.00
N ARG A 30 -6.80 -9.11 -9.74
CA ARG A 30 -6.72 -7.68 -9.43
C ARG A 30 -5.46 -7.04 -10.00
N TRP A 31 -4.34 -7.74 -9.95
CA TRP A 31 -3.08 -7.24 -10.47
C TRP A 31 -3.10 -7.14 -11.99
N LEU A 32 -3.51 -8.21 -12.68
CA LEU A 32 -3.59 -8.27 -14.14
C LEU A 32 -4.65 -7.31 -14.70
N LEU A 33 -5.74 -7.11 -13.95
CA LEU A 33 -6.87 -6.27 -14.34
C LEU A 33 -6.84 -4.88 -13.69
N ALA A 34 -5.68 -4.46 -13.16
CA ALA A 34 -5.54 -3.18 -12.46
C ALA A 34 -5.95 -1.98 -13.33
N ARG A 35 -5.87 -2.11 -14.67
CA ARG A 35 -6.28 -1.10 -15.65
C ARG A 35 -7.77 -1.07 -16.01
N PHE A 36 -8.57 -2.02 -15.52
CA PHE A 36 -9.96 -2.15 -15.94
C PHE A 36 -10.96 -1.80 -14.82
N GLU A 37 -10.52 -1.08 -13.78
CA GLU A 37 -11.31 -0.72 -12.59
C GLU A 37 -11.99 -1.90 -11.85
N VAL A 38 -11.62 -3.15 -12.17
CA VAL A 38 -12.25 -4.34 -11.59
C VAL A 38 -11.95 -4.47 -10.09
N GLY A 39 -11.02 -3.67 -9.57
CA GLY A 39 -10.60 -3.67 -8.18
C GLY A 39 -11.75 -3.51 -7.18
N THR A 40 -12.78 -2.73 -7.48
CA THR A 40 -13.95 -2.60 -6.58
C THR A 40 -14.73 -3.90 -6.50
N TYR A 41 -15.03 -4.52 -7.65
CA TYR A 41 -15.75 -5.80 -7.70
C TYR A 41 -14.97 -6.91 -6.99
N VAL A 42 -13.64 -6.93 -7.16
CA VAL A 42 -12.76 -7.85 -6.44
C VAL A 42 -12.84 -7.63 -4.93
N SER A 43 -12.79 -6.38 -4.46
CA SER A 43 -12.92 -6.06 -3.04
C SER A 43 -14.28 -6.48 -2.49
N SER A 44 -15.37 -6.21 -3.21
CA SER A 44 -16.72 -6.65 -2.82
C SER A 44 -16.82 -8.17 -2.73
N PHE A 45 -16.31 -8.88 -3.74
CA PHE A 45 -16.30 -10.34 -3.77
C PHE A 45 -15.55 -10.93 -2.56
N LEU A 46 -14.38 -10.38 -2.20
CA LEU A 46 -13.65 -10.79 -1.01
C LEU A 46 -14.46 -10.62 0.28
N ILE A 47 -15.14 -9.49 0.44
CA ILE A 47 -15.97 -9.23 1.62
C ILE A 47 -17.10 -10.24 1.71
N PHE A 48 -17.87 -10.45 0.63
CA PHE A 48 -18.98 -11.39 0.62
C PHE A 48 -18.52 -12.84 0.87
N LEU A 49 -17.39 -13.24 0.26
CA LEU A 49 -16.81 -14.55 0.50
C LEU A 49 -16.48 -14.75 1.98
N SER A 50 -15.81 -13.79 2.60
CA SER A 50 -15.42 -13.92 4.00
C SER A 50 -16.58 -13.83 4.98
N ILE A 51 -17.62 -13.06 4.67
CA ILE A 51 -18.89 -13.12 5.40
C ILE A 51 -19.48 -14.53 5.31
N GLY A 52 -19.50 -15.13 4.11
CA GLY A 52 -19.96 -16.51 3.93
C GLY A 52 -19.14 -17.54 4.73
N LEU A 53 -17.81 -17.37 4.78
CA LEU A 53 -16.92 -18.24 5.57
C LEU A 53 -17.08 -18.03 7.09
N LEU A 54 -17.36 -16.81 7.52
CA LEU A 54 -17.69 -16.49 8.92
C LEU A 54 -18.98 -17.18 9.36
N PHE A 55 -20.04 -17.10 8.55
CA PHE A 55 -21.32 -17.78 8.85
C PHE A 55 -21.19 -19.31 8.93
N LYS A 56 -20.23 -19.89 8.21
CA LYS A 56 -19.92 -21.33 8.29
C LYS A 56 -19.03 -21.70 9.49
N ASN A 57 -18.74 -20.77 10.41
CA ASN A 57 -17.83 -20.92 11.54
C ASN A 57 -16.40 -21.38 11.15
N LYS A 58 -15.99 -21.13 9.90
CA LYS A 58 -14.66 -21.50 9.39
C LYS A 58 -13.60 -20.44 9.67
N ILE A 59 -14.01 -19.24 10.07
CA ILE A 59 -13.13 -18.14 10.44
C ILE A 59 -13.40 -17.77 11.90
N LYS A 60 -12.34 -17.71 12.72
CA LYS A 60 -12.42 -17.22 14.10
C LYS A 60 -11.91 -15.78 14.15
N ILE A 61 -12.75 -14.87 14.67
CA ILE A 61 -12.38 -13.49 14.97
C ILE A 61 -12.16 -13.40 16.48
N THR A 62 -10.98 -12.96 16.93
CA THR A 62 -10.74 -12.72 18.35
C THR A 62 -11.49 -11.48 18.82
N LYS A 63 -11.73 -11.33 20.13
CA LYS A 63 -12.44 -10.17 20.68
C LYS A 63 -11.75 -8.85 20.30
N GLU A 64 -10.42 -8.83 20.30
CA GLU A 64 -9.63 -7.66 19.91
C GLU A 64 -9.86 -7.32 18.42
N PHE A 65 -9.80 -8.32 17.53
CA PHE A 65 -10.06 -8.09 16.10
C PHE A 65 -11.49 -7.63 15.84
N ALA A 66 -12.48 -8.17 16.56
CA ALA A 66 -13.87 -7.75 16.44
C ALA A 66 -14.05 -6.28 16.85
N PHE A 67 -13.37 -5.85 17.93
CA PHE A 67 -13.38 -4.45 18.36
C PHE A 67 -12.81 -3.50 17.30
N TYR A 68 -11.64 -3.81 16.73
CA TYR A 68 -11.04 -2.98 15.68
C TYR A 68 -11.86 -2.95 14.39
N LEU A 69 -12.46 -4.09 14.02
CA LEU A 69 -13.37 -4.16 12.87
C LEU A 69 -14.62 -3.31 13.10
N ALA A 70 -15.22 -3.37 14.29
CA ALA A 70 -16.38 -2.55 14.64
C ALA A 70 -16.03 -1.05 14.58
N LEU A 71 -14.89 -0.66 15.14
CA LEU A 71 -14.41 0.73 15.10
C LEU A 71 -14.16 1.21 13.67
N LEU A 72 -13.54 0.38 12.83
CA LEU A 72 -13.36 0.69 11.41
C LEU A 72 -14.71 0.86 10.70
N VAL A 73 -15.66 -0.06 10.90
CA VAL A 73 -16.97 -0.01 10.27
C VAL A 73 -17.71 1.27 10.67
N ILE A 74 -17.68 1.64 11.95
CA ILE A 74 -18.27 2.90 12.45
C ILE A 74 -17.62 4.10 11.76
N LEU A 75 -16.28 4.16 11.70
CA LEU A 75 -15.58 5.24 11.04
C LEU A 75 -15.94 5.34 9.56
N LEU A 76 -15.97 4.21 8.84
CA LEU A 76 -16.33 4.17 7.42
C LEU A 76 -17.79 4.59 7.20
N LEU A 77 -18.72 4.15 8.05
CA LEU A 77 -20.13 4.56 7.98
C LEU A 77 -20.29 6.07 8.22
N ILE A 78 -19.63 6.63 9.22
CA ILE A 78 -19.65 8.08 9.47
C ILE A 78 -19.12 8.83 8.26
N ASN A 79 -18.01 8.37 7.66
CA ASN A 79 -17.46 8.97 6.45
C ASN A 79 -18.43 8.89 5.27
N VAL A 80 -19.05 7.74 5.02
CA VAL A 80 -20.01 7.57 3.91
C VAL A 80 -21.25 8.44 4.12
N ILE A 81 -21.78 8.52 5.34
CA ILE A 81 -22.92 9.39 5.67
C ILE A 81 -22.53 10.86 5.47
N ASN A 82 -21.38 11.28 6.00
CA ASN A 82 -20.87 12.65 5.84
C ASN A 82 -20.70 13.01 4.36
N VAL A 83 -20.14 12.11 3.56
CA VAL A 83 -20.04 12.28 2.11
C VAL A 83 -21.41 12.40 1.50
N THR A 84 -22.31 11.46 1.73
CA THR A 84 -23.64 11.45 1.10
C THR A 84 -24.47 12.69 1.43
N LEU A 85 -24.37 13.20 2.66
CA LEU A 85 -25.15 14.37 3.10
C LEU A 85 -24.55 15.71 2.65
N ASN A 86 -23.22 15.82 2.64
CA ASN A 86 -22.55 17.11 2.45
C ASN A 86 -21.85 17.24 1.08
N TYR A 87 -21.64 16.13 0.37
CA TYR A 87 -20.84 16.09 -0.86
C TYR A 87 -21.49 15.19 -1.93
N SER A 88 -21.58 15.66 -3.17
CA SER A 88 -22.31 14.98 -4.26
C SER A 88 -21.64 13.69 -4.81
N TYR A 89 -20.72 13.07 -4.07
CA TYR A 89 -19.85 11.98 -4.55
C TYR A 89 -19.86 10.71 -3.67
N PRO A 90 -21.02 10.16 -3.27
CA PRO A 90 -21.10 9.00 -2.36
C PRO A 90 -20.43 7.74 -2.92
N ILE A 91 -20.37 7.59 -4.25
CA ILE A 91 -19.79 6.40 -4.89
C ILE A 91 -18.29 6.23 -4.58
N HIS A 92 -17.52 7.31 -4.50
CA HIS A 92 -16.10 7.26 -4.16
C HIS A 92 -15.92 6.80 -2.72
N ALA A 93 -16.72 7.35 -1.81
CA ALA A 93 -16.68 6.97 -0.41
C ALA A 93 -17.02 5.49 -0.18
N ILE A 94 -18.01 4.98 -0.91
CA ILE A 94 -18.40 3.57 -0.90
C ILE A 94 -17.26 2.69 -1.43
N LYS A 95 -16.68 3.01 -2.61
CA LYS A 95 -15.54 2.26 -3.18
C LYS A 95 -14.35 2.21 -2.22
N ALA A 96 -14.02 3.33 -1.58
CA ALA A 96 -12.96 3.40 -0.59
C ALA A 96 -13.25 2.53 0.63
N SER A 97 -14.49 2.57 1.15
CA SER A 97 -14.93 1.75 2.27
C SER A 97 -14.80 0.25 1.96
N PHE A 98 -15.22 -0.17 0.77
CA PHE A 98 -15.04 -1.55 0.30
C PHE A 98 -13.55 -1.95 0.26
N ARG A 99 -12.67 -1.06 -0.24
CA ARG A 99 -11.23 -1.30 -0.27
C ARG A 99 -10.64 -1.52 1.13
N TYR A 100 -10.95 -0.64 2.09
CA TYR A 100 -10.41 -0.75 3.45
C TYR A 100 -10.98 -1.95 4.22
N LEU A 101 -12.27 -2.26 4.06
CA LEU A 101 -12.86 -3.47 4.62
C LEU A 101 -12.21 -4.73 4.04
N ALA A 102 -11.93 -4.74 2.74
CA ALA A 102 -11.25 -5.86 2.09
C ALA A 102 -9.84 -6.10 2.65
N TYR A 103 -9.10 -5.06 3.09
CA TYR A 103 -7.82 -5.24 3.79
C TYR A 103 -7.97 -6.07 5.07
N PHE A 104 -8.96 -5.74 5.90
CA PHE A 104 -9.23 -6.45 7.14
C PHE A 104 -9.69 -7.87 6.90
N VAL A 105 -10.60 -8.03 5.95
CA VAL A 105 -11.15 -9.32 5.55
C VAL A 105 -10.04 -10.26 5.05
N LEU A 106 -9.15 -9.74 4.20
CA LEU A 106 -8.03 -10.51 3.65
C LEU A 106 -7.05 -10.95 4.73
N PHE A 107 -6.76 -10.07 5.70
CA PHE A 107 -5.95 -10.43 6.87
C PHE A 107 -6.56 -11.62 7.62
N ILE A 108 -7.86 -11.53 7.93
CA ILE A 108 -8.57 -12.56 8.69
C ILE A 108 -8.59 -13.89 7.91
N ALA A 109 -8.88 -13.84 6.61
CA ALA A 109 -8.91 -15.03 5.76
C ALA A 109 -7.53 -15.72 5.71
N CYS A 110 -6.45 -14.98 5.46
CA CYS A 110 -5.10 -15.52 5.43
C CYS A 110 -4.58 -15.99 6.79
N TYR A 111 -4.97 -15.32 7.88
CA TYR A 111 -4.61 -15.74 9.24
C TYR A 111 -5.32 -17.04 9.66
N ASN A 112 -6.54 -17.30 9.15
CA ASN A 112 -7.26 -18.54 9.47
C ASN A 112 -6.92 -19.68 8.51
N ALA A 113 -6.67 -19.40 7.23
CA ALA A 113 -6.40 -20.43 6.21
C ALA A 113 -5.00 -21.02 6.34
N ASN A 114 -4.82 -22.35 6.18
CA ASN A 114 -3.51 -23.04 6.32
C ASN A 114 -2.47 -22.77 5.21
N ILE A 115 -2.22 -21.49 4.92
CA ILE A 115 -1.32 -21.02 3.85
C ILE A 115 0.05 -20.68 4.41
N ARG A 116 1.10 -21.14 3.71
CA ARG A 116 2.48 -20.72 4.02
C ARG A 116 2.78 -19.34 3.45
N GLY A 117 3.40 -18.46 4.23
CA GLY A 117 3.84 -17.13 3.79
C GLY A 117 4.81 -17.17 2.61
N ASP A 118 5.57 -18.26 2.46
CA ASP A 118 6.47 -18.50 1.33
C ASP A 118 5.73 -18.57 -0.02
N LEU A 119 4.48 -19.05 -0.03
CA LEU A 119 3.67 -19.09 -1.24
C LEU A 119 3.34 -17.68 -1.72
N PHE A 120 3.01 -16.76 -0.81
CA PHE A 120 2.78 -15.36 -1.14
C PHE A 120 4.06 -14.67 -1.64
N TYR A 121 5.22 -14.99 -1.08
CA TYR A 121 6.49 -14.47 -1.59
C TYR A 121 6.76 -14.95 -3.04
N ARG A 122 6.51 -16.23 -3.33
CA ARG A 122 6.65 -16.78 -4.70
C ARG A 122 5.65 -16.14 -5.67
N LEU A 123 4.40 -15.99 -5.26
CA LEU A 123 3.39 -15.27 -6.05
C LEU A 123 3.85 -13.84 -6.34
N PHE A 124 4.33 -13.13 -5.32
CA PHE A 124 4.86 -11.77 -5.47
C PHE A 124 6.00 -11.72 -6.49
N THR A 125 6.92 -12.66 -6.38
CA THR A 125 8.07 -12.80 -7.28
C THR A 125 7.60 -13.00 -8.72
N ILE A 126 6.67 -13.93 -8.97
CA ILE A 126 6.12 -14.22 -10.30
C ILE A 126 5.42 -13.00 -10.89
N LEU A 127 4.56 -12.34 -10.12
CA LEU A 127 3.81 -11.16 -10.58
C LEU A 127 4.75 -10.00 -10.94
N LEU A 128 5.87 -9.86 -10.22
CA LEU A 128 6.92 -8.89 -10.54
C LEU A 128 7.75 -9.26 -11.77
N TYR A 129 8.09 -10.55 -11.95
CA TYR A 129 8.74 -11.00 -13.20
C TYR A 129 7.88 -10.73 -14.42
N ILE A 130 6.57 -10.93 -14.32
CA ILE A 130 5.63 -10.60 -15.38
C ILE A 130 5.70 -9.10 -15.72
N GLN A 131 5.98 -8.20 -14.77
CA GLN A 131 6.07 -6.75 -15.08
C GLN A 131 7.22 -6.40 -16.01
N ILE A 132 8.34 -7.13 -15.95
CA ILE A 132 9.56 -6.80 -16.71
C ILE A 132 9.29 -6.68 -18.22
N PRO A 133 8.73 -7.68 -18.92
CA PRO A 133 8.46 -7.56 -20.34
C PRO A 133 7.49 -6.42 -20.67
N PHE A 134 6.49 -6.14 -19.84
CA PHE A 134 5.57 -5.02 -20.07
C PHE A 134 6.26 -3.66 -19.88
N VAL A 135 7.09 -3.51 -18.85
CA VAL A 135 7.86 -2.28 -18.61
C VAL A 135 8.84 -2.02 -19.76
N LEU A 136 9.52 -3.07 -20.25
CA LEU A 136 10.42 -2.95 -21.39
C LEU A 136 9.67 -2.63 -22.69
N TYR A 137 8.53 -3.29 -22.93
CA TYR A 137 7.68 -3.01 -24.07
C TYR A 137 7.19 -1.55 -24.07
N GLU A 138 6.70 -1.06 -22.94
CA GLU A 138 6.28 0.35 -22.79
C GLU A 138 7.43 1.32 -23.06
N ALA A 139 8.60 1.07 -22.47
CA ALA A 139 9.73 1.97 -22.62
C ALA A 139 10.31 2.01 -24.04
N TYR A 140 10.47 0.85 -24.68
CA TYR A 140 11.22 0.73 -25.94
C TYR A 140 10.34 0.65 -27.19
N VAL A 141 9.13 0.12 -27.07
CA VAL A 141 8.21 -0.02 -28.22
C VAL A 141 7.19 1.10 -28.26
N ILE A 142 6.58 1.42 -27.11
CA ILE A 142 5.61 2.54 -27.03
C ILE A 142 6.34 3.88 -26.91
N GLY A 143 7.55 3.90 -26.32
CA GLY A 143 8.29 5.13 -26.04
C GLY A 143 7.77 5.85 -24.79
N GLU A 144 7.15 5.13 -23.87
CA GLU A 144 6.61 5.69 -22.64
C GLU A 144 7.76 6.19 -21.74
N SER A 145 7.72 7.47 -21.40
CA SER A 145 8.78 8.11 -20.60
C SER A 145 8.84 7.60 -19.16
N ARG A 146 7.71 7.07 -18.67
CA ARG A 146 7.51 6.52 -17.33
C ARG A 146 6.74 5.20 -17.41
N PRO A 147 7.40 4.10 -17.79
CA PRO A 147 6.74 2.81 -17.91
C PRO A 147 6.15 2.40 -16.56
N HIS A 148 5.01 1.72 -16.59
CA HIS A 148 4.22 1.34 -15.42
C HIS A 148 3.87 -0.16 -15.37
N GLY A 149 4.23 -0.91 -16.42
CA GLY A 149 3.91 -2.32 -16.54
C GLY A 149 2.40 -2.55 -16.53
N LEU A 150 1.94 -3.66 -15.98
CA LEU A 150 0.50 -3.95 -15.86
C LEU A 150 -0.24 -3.08 -14.84
N LEU A 151 0.49 -2.30 -14.03
CA LEU A 151 -0.12 -1.37 -13.09
C LEU A 151 -0.49 -0.07 -13.81
N GLY A 152 -1.56 0.60 -13.34
CA GLY A 152 -1.98 1.88 -13.92
C GLY A 152 -1.04 3.06 -13.60
N ASN A 153 0.02 2.87 -12.80
CA ASN A 153 0.93 3.95 -12.43
C ASN A 153 2.32 3.42 -12.07
N GLY A 154 3.37 4.02 -12.63
CA GLY A 154 4.76 3.62 -12.39
C GLY A 154 5.16 3.75 -10.92
N ASN A 155 4.67 4.78 -10.21
CA ASN A 155 4.92 4.94 -8.78
C ASN A 155 4.36 3.78 -7.96
N HIS A 156 3.18 3.26 -8.33
CA HIS A 156 2.59 2.10 -7.66
C HIS A 156 3.49 0.88 -7.80
N LEU A 157 4.00 0.62 -9.01
CA LEU A 157 4.96 -0.47 -9.23
C LEU A 157 6.22 -0.27 -8.38
N SER A 158 6.71 0.97 -8.32
CA SER A 158 7.93 1.29 -7.60
C SER A 158 7.82 1.06 -6.08
N TYR A 159 6.76 1.53 -5.41
CA TYR A 159 6.58 1.30 -3.96
C TYR A 159 6.41 -0.19 -3.62
N LEU A 160 5.73 -0.91 -4.49
CA LEU A 160 5.56 -2.35 -4.37
C LEU A 160 6.90 -3.10 -4.52
N ILE A 161 7.78 -2.66 -5.42
CA ILE A 161 9.16 -3.17 -5.52
C ILE A 161 9.95 -2.89 -4.24
N VAL A 162 9.83 -1.70 -3.63
CA VAL A 162 10.53 -1.39 -2.36
C VAL A 162 10.17 -2.41 -1.28
N VAL A 163 8.87 -2.66 -1.07
CA VAL A 163 8.39 -3.65 -0.09
C VAL A 163 8.92 -5.05 -0.43
N TYR A 164 8.85 -5.45 -1.70
CA TYR A 164 9.36 -6.74 -2.15
C TYR A 164 10.86 -6.88 -1.87
N CYS A 165 11.67 -5.86 -2.17
CA CYS A 165 13.11 -5.85 -1.92
C CYS A 165 13.41 -6.01 -0.42
N ILE A 166 12.63 -5.39 0.47
CA ILE A 166 12.77 -5.59 1.93
C ILE A 166 12.52 -7.05 2.31
N ILE A 167 11.43 -7.64 1.83
CA ILE A 167 11.10 -9.05 2.11
C ILE A 167 12.17 -9.98 1.53
N SER A 168 12.56 -9.77 0.27
CA SER A 168 13.52 -10.59 -0.45
C SER A 168 14.91 -10.54 0.18
N LEU A 169 15.41 -9.33 0.50
CA LEU A 169 16.73 -9.12 1.09
C LEU A 169 16.80 -9.56 2.55
N VAL A 170 15.88 -9.08 3.38
CA VAL A 170 15.99 -9.18 4.84
C VAL A 170 15.45 -10.52 5.32
N TYR A 171 14.29 -10.93 4.79
CA TYR A 171 13.65 -12.18 5.22
C TYR A 171 14.15 -13.38 4.40
N TYR A 172 14.17 -13.33 3.06
CA TYR A 172 14.58 -14.49 2.28
C TYR A 172 16.08 -14.54 1.94
N LYS A 173 16.84 -13.48 2.21
CA LYS A 173 18.26 -13.35 1.81
C LYS A 173 18.49 -13.65 0.33
N ASN A 174 17.52 -13.32 -0.53
CA ASN A 174 17.60 -13.52 -1.96
C ASN A 174 18.16 -12.25 -2.64
N TYR A 175 19.49 -12.19 -2.68
CA TYR A 175 20.22 -11.04 -3.22
C TYR A 175 20.04 -10.86 -4.73
N PHE A 176 19.89 -11.95 -5.49
CA PHE A 176 19.69 -11.88 -6.94
C PHE A 176 18.38 -11.16 -7.29
N ASN A 177 17.27 -11.62 -6.72
CA ASN A 177 15.97 -10.97 -6.94
C ASN A 177 16.00 -9.52 -6.47
N THR A 178 16.61 -9.26 -5.31
CA THR A 178 16.75 -7.90 -4.79
C THR A 178 17.50 -7.00 -5.78
N ALA A 179 18.65 -7.42 -6.30
CA ALA A 179 19.45 -6.65 -7.25
C ALA A 179 18.67 -6.39 -8.55
N LEU A 180 18.03 -7.42 -9.12
CA LEU A 180 17.23 -7.30 -10.34
C LEU A 180 16.12 -6.27 -10.19
N PHE A 181 15.35 -6.33 -9.10
CA PHE A 181 14.24 -5.41 -8.90
C PHE A 181 14.67 -4.02 -8.45
N VAL A 182 15.84 -3.85 -7.81
CA VAL A 182 16.44 -2.52 -7.63
C VAL A 182 16.81 -1.90 -8.96
N LEU A 183 17.37 -2.66 -9.90
CA LEU A 183 17.65 -2.15 -11.26
C LEU A 183 16.36 -1.75 -11.98
N LEU A 184 15.32 -2.58 -11.89
CA LEU A 184 14.00 -2.24 -12.41
C LEU A 184 13.45 -0.95 -11.77
N LEU A 185 13.61 -0.77 -10.45
CA LEU A 185 13.16 0.43 -9.75
C LEU A 185 13.83 1.71 -10.29
N LEU A 186 15.15 1.67 -10.49
CA LEU A 186 15.90 2.78 -11.06
C LEU A 186 15.42 3.13 -12.47
N PHE A 187 15.07 2.11 -13.25
CA PHE A 187 14.51 2.26 -14.60
C PHE A 187 13.14 2.95 -14.62
N LEU A 188 12.31 2.77 -13.60
CA LEU A 188 10.97 3.38 -13.51
C LEU A 188 10.99 4.90 -13.21
N LYS A 189 12.15 5.47 -12.83
CA LYS A 189 12.33 6.91 -12.55
C LYS A 189 11.38 7.48 -11.48
N GLY A 190 10.91 6.64 -10.54
CA GLY A 190 10.08 7.04 -9.41
C GLY A 190 10.91 7.68 -8.29
N ILE A 191 10.83 9.01 -8.12
CA ILE A 191 11.61 9.72 -7.08
C ILE A 191 11.24 9.25 -5.68
N GLY A 192 9.94 9.24 -5.34
CA GLY A 192 9.48 8.91 -3.99
C GLY A 192 9.92 7.52 -3.55
N SER A 193 9.76 6.53 -4.43
CA SER A 193 10.20 5.16 -4.19
C SER A 193 11.72 4.99 -4.11
N ASN A 194 12.48 5.74 -4.93
CA ASN A 194 13.94 5.72 -4.87
C ASN A 194 14.45 6.31 -3.54
N ILE A 195 13.84 7.41 -3.08
CA ILE A 195 14.12 7.99 -1.76
C ILE A 195 13.76 7.02 -0.65
N THR A 196 12.57 6.40 -0.69
CA THR A 196 12.18 5.38 0.30
C THR A 196 13.16 4.22 0.32
N LEU A 197 13.52 3.67 -0.86
CA LEU A 197 14.48 2.58 -0.97
C LEU A 197 15.81 2.99 -0.35
N ALA A 198 16.33 4.17 -0.73
CA ALA A 198 17.58 4.68 -0.19
C ALA A 198 17.52 4.78 1.33
N MET A 199 16.50 5.43 1.91
CA MET A 199 16.37 5.58 3.36
C MET A 199 16.30 4.23 4.08
N VAL A 200 15.54 3.26 3.56
CA VAL A 200 15.40 1.93 4.16
C VAL A 200 16.68 1.12 4.02
N PHE A 201 17.35 1.16 2.86
CA PHE A 201 18.64 0.50 2.67
C PHE A 201 19.73 1.16 3.52
N GLY A 202 19.75 2.48 3.63
CA GLY A 202 20.65 3.21 4.52
C GLY A 202 20.49 2.75 5.96
N TYR A 203 19.24 2.69 6.45
CA TYR A 203 18.95 2.15 7.78
C TYR A 203 19.40 0.68 7.92
N TYR A 204 19.09 -0.18 6.93
CA TYR A 204 19.53 -1.59 6.93
C TYR A 204 21.06 -1.72 7.01
N VAL A 205 21.78 -0.95 6.20
CA VAL A 205 23.26 -0.95 6.15
C VAL A 205 23.87 -0.48 7.46
N LEU A 206 23.30 0.57 8.07
CA LEU A 206 23.77 1.10 9.35
C LEU A 206 23.55 0.13 10.50
N MET A 207 22.46 -0.66 10.48
CA MET A 207 22.06 -1.50 11.61
C MET A 207 22.59 -2.94 11.55
N ILE A 208 22.81 -3.51 10.35
CA ILE A 208 23.03 -4.97 10.22
C ILE A 208 24.45 -5.35 9.78
N ASN A 209 25.14 -4.53 8.98
CA ASN A 209 26.45 -4.93 8.46
C ASN A 209 27.58 -4.50 9.40
N LYS A 210 28.29 -5.48 9.97
CA LYS A 210 29.58 -5.27 10.66
C LYS A 210 30.75 -5.67 9.73
N GLY A 211 31.88 -4.98 9.83
CA GLY A 211 33.10 -5.24 9.05
C GLY A 211 33.09 -4.64 7.63
N ASN A 212 33.99 -5.12 6.76
CA ASN A 212 34.28 -4.53 5.44
C ASN A 212 33.06 -4.50 4.48
N LYS A 213 32.09 -5.40 4.67
CA LYS A 213 30.82 -5.41 3.92
C LYS A 213 29.97 -4.15 4.18
N ARG A 214 30.16 -3.49 5.33
CA ARG A 214 29.52 -2.21 5.65
C ARG A 214 30.00 -1.09 4.74
N ILE A 215 31.31 -1.04 4.44
CA ILE A 215 31.89 0.01 3.60
C ILE A 215 31.33 -0.09 2.17
N VAL A 216 31.34 -1.30 1.59
CA VAL A 216 30.76 -1.54 0.26
C VAL A 216 29.28 -1.13 0.22
N ALA A 217 28.53 -1.48 1.25
CA ALA A 217 27.11 -1.15 1.32
C ALA A 217 26.86 0.36 1.51
N ILE A 218 27.73 1.07 2.25
CA ILE A 218 27.72 2.54 2.36
C ILE A 218 28.02 3.16 1.00
N ILE A 219 29.01 2.66 0.26
CA ILE A 219 29.34 3.16 -1.09
C ILE A 219 28.14 2.98 -2.04
N ILE A 220 27.51 1.80 -2.04
CA ILE A 220 26.30 1.55 -2.85
C ILE A 220 25.18 2.51 -2.44
N TYR A 221 24.96 2.71 -1.14
CA TYR A 221 23.97 3.66 -0.63
C TYR A 221 24.25 5.10 -1.08
N LEU A 222 25.50 5.55 -0.99
CA LEU A 222 25.90 6.89 -1.45
C LEU A 222 25.71 7.04 -2.96
N ALA A 223 26.05 6.01 -3.76
CA ALA A 223 25.82 6.01 -5.19
C ALA A 223 24.32 6.14 -5.52
N LEU A 224 23.45 5.37 -4.84
CA LEU A 224 21.99 5.48 -5.00
C LEU A 224 21.48 6.86 -4.60
N MET A 225 21.99 7.43 -3.51
CA MET A 225 21.66 8.79 -3.07
C MET A 225 22.08 9.84 -4.10
N MET A 226 23.27 9.72 -4.69
CA MET A 226 23.75 10.64 -5.73
C MET A 226 22.86 10.59 -6.98
N VAL A 227 22.46 9.40 -7.43
CA VAL A 227 21.50 9.24 -8.53
C VAL A 227 20.16 9.87 -8.16
N GLY A 228 19.66 9.63 -6.94
CA GLY A 228 18.42 10.22 -6.45
C GLY A 228 18.47 11.76 -6.42
N LEU A 229 19.57 12.33 -5.93
CA LEU A 229 19.79 13.79 -5.88
C LEU A 229 19.92 14.40 -7.29
N TYR A 230 20.60 13.73 -8.21
CA TYR A 230 20.68 14.16 -9.61
C TYR A 230 19.30 14.25 -10.26
N VAL A 231 18.50 13.18 -10.14
CA VAL A 231 17.12 13.15 -10.67
C VAL A 231 16.22 14.18 -9.98
N LEU A 232 16.42 14.40 -8.67
CA LEU A 232 15.70 15.46 -7.93
C LEU A 232 16.07 16.85 -8.46
N GLY A 233 17.36 17.11 -8.70
CA GLY A 233 17.86 18.37 -9.24
C GLY A 233 17.23 18.72 -10.59
N GLU A 234 17.14 17.76 -11.52
CA GLU A 234 16.46 17.96 -12.80
C GLU A 234 14.98 18.35 -12.61
N ARG A 235 14.29 17.78 -11.62
CA ARG A 235 12.89 18.14 -11.32
C ARG A 235 12.72 19.47 -10.60
N LEU A 236 13.65 19.83 -9.72
CA LEU A 236 13.64 21.13 -9.04
C LEU A 236 13.82 22.27 -10.05
N ASN A 237 14.61 22.06 -11.10
CA ASN A 237 14.78 23.05 -12.17
C ASN A 237 13.53 23.23 -13.05
N GLN A 238 12.59 22.29 -12.99
CA GLN A 238 11.29 22.36 -13.67
C GLN A 238 10.20 22.97 -12.78
N TRP A 239 10.56 23.49 -11.59
CA TRP A 239 9.57 24.04 -10.68
C TRP A 239 8.93 25.32 -11.23
N PRO A 240 7.59 25.41 -11.17
CA PRO A 240 6.89 26.61 -11.59
C PRO A 240 7.26 27.78 -10.68
N THR A 241 7.35 28.97 -11.27
CA THR A 241 7.52 30.19 -10.49
C THR A 241 6.27 30.49 -9.65
N TYR A 242 6.41 31.33 -8.61
CA TYR A 242 5.26 31.78 -7.81
C TYR A 242 4.16 32.41 -8.68
N TYR A 243 4.55 33.21 -9.68
CA TYR A 243 3.60 33.87 -10.58
C TYR A 243 2.84 32.86 -11.46
N GLU A 244 3.52 31.83 -11.98
CA GLU A 244 2.85 30.76 -12.72
C GLU A 244 1.84 29.98 -11.87
N LEU A 245 2.16 29.74 -10.59
CA LEU A 245 1.23 29.12 -9.64
C LEU A 245 0.04 30.03 -9.33
N TYR A 246 0.29 31.33 -9.16
CA TYR A 246 -0.73 32.35 -8.90
C TYR A 246 -1.71 32.44 -10.08
N ASP A 247 -1.22 32.62 -11.29
CA ASP A 247 -2.04 32.78 -12.49
C ASP A 247 -2.89 31.54 -12.76
N ARG A 248 -2.33 30.34 -12.57
CA ARG A 248 -3.09 29.09 -12.70
C ARG A 248 -4.19 28.93 -11.66
N TYR A 249 -3.91 29.33 -10.42
CA TYR A 249 -4.89 29.26 -9.34
C TYR A 249 -6.07 30.20 -9.61
N TYR A 250 -5.81 31.46 -9.98
CA TYR A 250 -6.87 32.44 -10.24
C TYR A 250 -7.52 32.31 -11.61
N GLY A 251 -6.87 31.63 -12.56
CA GLY A 251 -7.42 31.32 -13.88
C GLY A 251 -8.19 30.01 -13.95
N ASP A 252 -8.46 29.34 -12.83
CA ASP A 252 -9.11 28.01 -12.77
C ASP A 252 -8.43 26.92 -13.61
N GLN A 253 -7.11 27.06 -13.86
CA GLN A 253 -6.32 26.13 -14.68
C GLN A 253 -5.66 25.06 -13.81
N TYR A 254 -6.49 24.19 -13.26
CA TYR A 254 -6.07 23.15 -12.32
C TYR A 254 -5.29 21.99 -12.97
N GLY A 255 -5.46 21.76 -14.28
CA GLY A 255 -4.83 20.67 -15.05
C GLY A 255 -3.82 21.15 -16.10
N GLY A 256 -3.17 20.19 -16.77
CA GLY A 256 -2.27 20.46 -17.92
C GLY A 256 -0.89 21.03 -17.57
N SER A 257 -0.45 20.97 -16.30
CA SER A 257 0.89 21.34 -15.82
C SER A 257 1.72 20.15 -15.34
N ASP A 258 2.94 20.42 -14.85
CA ASP A 258 3.69 19.48 -14.02
C ASP A 258 2.85 18.93 -12.85
N SER A 259 3.17 17.69 -12.47
CA SER A 259 2.49 16.93 -11.43
C SER A 259 2.53 17.56 -10.04
N LEU A 260 3.47 18.46 -9.75
CA LEU A 260 3.57 19.15 -8.47
C LEU A 260 2.59 20.34 -8.40
N THR A 261 2.49 21.13 -9.47
CA THR A 261 1.70 22.36 -9.55
C THR A 261 0.23 22.11 -9.19
N TRP A 262 -0.41 21.15 -9.86
CA TRP A 262 -1.81 20.86 -9.60
C TRP A 262 -2.04 20.34 -8.18
N ARG A 263 -1.09 19.58 -7.61
CA ARG A 263 -1.20 19.05 -6.24
C ARG A 263 -1.16 20.16 -5.22
N LEU A 264 -0.28 21.15 -5.40
CA LEU A 264 -0.23 22.33 -4.53
C LEU A 264 -1.55 23.10 -4.57
N ILE A 265 -2.11 23.28 -5.76
CA ILE A 265 -3.41 23.95 -5.94
C ILE A 265 -4.54 23.16 -5.27
N VAL A 266 -4.65 21.85 -5.54
CA VAL A 266 -5.67 20.98 -4.92
C VAL A 266 -5.52 20.94 -3.41
N TRP A 267 -4.28 20.91 -2.88
CA TRP A 267 -4.07 20.97 -1.43
C TRP A 267 -4.55 22.29 -0.83
N LYS A 268 -4.24 23.42 -1.47
CA LYS A 268 -4.71 24.73 -1.02
C LYS A 268 -6.24 24.79 -0.97
N ILE A 269 -6.92 24.38 -2.03
CA ILE A 269 -8.39 24.37 -2.11
C ILE A 269 -8.98 23.43 -1.05
N SER A 270 -8.43 22.23 -0.93
CA SER A 270 -8.91 21.23 0.04
C SER A 270 -8.74 21.71 1.49
N LEU A 271 -7.60 22.36 1.80
CA LEU A 271 -7.36 22.95 3.12
C LEU A 271 -8.28 24.14 3.41
N GLN A 272 -8.51 25.02 2.43
CA GLN A 272 -9.47 26.11 2.60
C GLN A 272 -10.87 25.58 2.90
N HIS A 273 -11.33 24.58 2.15
CA HIS A 273 -12.62 23.95 2.40
C HIS A 273 -12.68 23.23 3.75
N PHE A 274 -11.59 22.55 4.13
CA PHE A 274 -11.44 21.90 5.44
C PHE A 274 -11.60 22.87 6.62
N PHE A 275 -11.05 24.09 6.52
CA PHE A 275 -11.16 25.10 7.57
C PHE A 275 -12.45 25.91 7.53
N GLN A 276 -13.11 26.02 6.38
CA GLN A 276 -14.37 26.76 6.22
C GLN A 276 -15.62 25.95 6.56
N THR A 277 -15.47 24.64 6.76
CA THR A 277 -16.58 23.72 7.07
C THR A 277 -16.35 23.02 8.42
N ASN A 278 -17.24 22.12 8.81
CA ASN A 278 -17.04 21.21 9.95
C ASN A 278 -15.95 20.13 9.69
N GLY A 279 -15.19 20.25 8.59
CA GLY A 279 -14.13 19.32 8.19
C GLY A 279 -13.04 19.15 9.25
N VAL A 280 -12.76 20.17 10.07
CA VAL A 280 -11.69 20.08 11.08
C VAL A 280 -11.85 18.88 12.02
N LEU A 281 -13.05 18.62 12.53
CA LEU A 281 -13.29 17.54 13.48
C LEU A 281 -13.47 16.18 12.79
N PHE A 282 -14.34 16.12 11.79
CA PHE A 282 -14.83 14.87 11.18
C PHE A 282 -14.29 14.59 9.78
N GLY A 283 -13.56 15.53 9.20
CA GLY A 283 -13.07 15.47 7.84
C GLY A 283 -14.12 15.87 6.80
N LEU A 284 -13.64 16.01 5.58
CA LEU A 284 -14.43 16.23 4.37
C LEU A 284 -14.95 14.93 3.77
N GLY A 285 -14.64 13.79 4.40
CA GLY A 285 -15.06 12.47 3.95
C GLY A 285 -14.03 11.76 3.07
N ILE A 286 -14.13 10.44 3.06
CA ILE A 286 -13.17 9.53 2.44
C ILE A 286 -13.16 9.64 0.92
N ASP A 287 -11.96 9.66 0.32
CA ASP A 287 -11.71 9.92 -1.11
C ASP A 287 -12.22 11.30 -1.61
N PHE A 288 -12.47 12.28 -0.72
CA PHE A 288 -12.80 13.66 -1.11
C PHE A 288 -11.71 14.28 -2.00
N THR A 289 -10.44 14.07 -1.64
CA THR A 289 -9.31 14.64 -2.40
C THR A 289 -9.16 14.00 -3.78
N SER A 290 -9.60 12.75 -3.92
CA SER A 290 -9.70 12.04 -5.21
C SER A 290 -10.76 12.67 -6.10
N ALA A 291 -11.92 13.04 -5.53
CA ALA A 291 -13.01 13.69 -6.27
C ALA A 291 -12.63 15.09 -6.78
N MET A 292 -11.72 15.77 -6.08
CA MET A 292 -11.17 17.07 -6.48
C MET A 292 -10.05 16.98 -7.53
N SER A 293 -9.63 15.78 -7.93
CA SER A 293 -8.53 15.62 -8.88
C SER A 293 -8.96 16.02 -10.30
N PRO A 294 -8.24 16.94 -10.97
CA PRO A 294 -8.53 17.30 -12.36
C PRO A 294 -8.12 16.20 -13.36
N TYR A 295 -7.42 15.16 -12.89
CA TYR A 295 -6.94 14.05 -13.71
C TYR A 295 -7.75 12.78 -13.47
N SER A 296 -9.06 12.90 -13.20
CA SER A 296 -9.95 11.75 -13.07
C SER A 296 -10.10 11.05 -14.42
N THR A 297 -9.22 10.10 -14.73
CA THR A 297 -9.54 9.08 -15.73
C THR A 297 -10.29 7.95 -15.03
N SER A 298 -11.23 7.32 -15.73
CA SER A 298 -11.99 6.14 -15.29
C SER A 298 -11.13 4.89 -15.15
N VAL A 299 -9.86 5.03 -14.79
CA VAL A 299 -8.87 3.95 -14.67
C VAL A 299 -7.85 4.25 -13.58
N ILE A 300 -7.50 5.52 -13.33
CA ILE A 300 -6.42 5.92 -12.41
C ILE A 300 -6.90 7.06 -11.51
N HIS A 301 -7.05 6.77 -10.21
CA HIS A 301 -7.17 7.81 -9.19
C HIS A 301 -5.84 8.56 -9.08
N ASN A 302 -5.86 9.83 -9.49
CA ASN A 302 -4.73 10.73 -9.34
C ASN A 302 -4.93 11.57 -8.08
N ASP A 303 -4.80 10.97 -6.90
CA ASP A 303 -4.90 11.73 -5.66
C ASP A 303 -3.65 12.58 -5.48
N PRO A 304 -3.78 13.79 -4.92
CA PRO A 304 -2.61 14.58 -4.57
C PRO A 304 -1.74 13.79 -3.59
N HIS A 305 -0.43 13.75 -3.86
CA HIS A 305 0.50 13.02 -3.01
C HIS A 305 0.62 13.68 -1.65
N ASN A 306 0.84 12.83 -0.63
CA ASN A 306 0.87 13.09 0.82
C ASN A 306 -0.39 12.53 1.52
N GLU A 307 -0.32 11.26 1.89
CA GLU A 307 -1.42 10.59 2.56
C GLU A 307 -1.66 11.11 3.98
N TYR A 308 -0.68 11.76 4.63
CA TYR A 308 -0.89 12.36 5.95
C TYR A 308 -1.84 13.56 5.89
N VAL A 309 -1.58 14.46 4.94
CA VAL A 309 -2.45 15.61 4.67
C VAL A 309 -3.81 15.12 4.19
N ARG A 310 -3.83 14.11 3.29
CA ARG A 310 -5.08 13.48 2.86
C ARG A 310 -5.88 12.93 4.04
N PHE A 311 -5.25 12.14 4.90
CA PHE A 311 -5.94 11.49 6.02
C PHE A 311 -6.51 12.51 7.00
N LEU A 312 -5.78 13.59 7.26
CA LEU A 312 -6.27 14.70 8.07
C LEU A 312 -7.48 15.39 7.42
N ILE A 313 -7.42 15.69 6.12
CA ILE A 313 -8.49 16.37 5.41
C ILE A 313 -9.73 15.48 5.29
N GLU A 314 -9.56 14.20 4.95
CA GLU A 314 -10.66 13.28 4.68
C GLU A 314 -11.32 12.76 5.96
N HIS A 315 -10.57 12.61 7.06
CA HIS A 315 -11.08 12.04 8.30
C HIS A 315 -11.04 12.97 9.51
N GLY A 316 -10.56 14.20 9.34
CA GLY A 316 -10.47 15.20 10.40
C GLY A 316 -9.41 14.86 11.44
N VAL A 317 -9.36 15.68 12.48
CA VAL A 317 -8.47 15.46 13.62
C VAL A 317 -8.78 14.15 14.33
N LEU A 318 -10.07 13.76 14.44
CA LEU A 318 -10.45 12.50 15.10
C LEU A 318 -9.92 11.28 14.36
N GLY A 319 -10.06 11.24 13.03
CA GLY A 319 -9.49 10.19 12.20
C GLY A 319 -7.97 10.17 12.29
N PHE A 320 -7.32 11.34 12.20
CA PHE A 320 -5.88 11.43 12.31
C PHE A 320 -5.34 10.93 13.65
N LEU A 321 -6.00 11.26 14.77
CA LEU A 321 -5.66 10.71 16.09
C LEU A 321 -5.83 9.19 16.13
N TYR A 322 -6.90 8.65 15.55
CA TYR A 322 -7.09 7.20 15.42
C TYR A 322 -5.94 6.55 14.64
N PHE A 323 -5.49 7.16 13.54
CA PHE A 323 -4.34 6.68 12.77
C PHE A 323 -3.05 6.65 13.62
N ILE A 324 -2.78 7.70 14.42
CA ILE A 324 -1.64 7.71 15.34
C ILE A 324 -1.75 6.61 16.41
N LEU A 325 -2.95 6.38 16.95
CA LEU A 325 -3.21 5.30 17.90
C LEU A 325 -2.96 3.92 17.28
N LEU A 326 -3.38 3.71 16.02
CA LEU A 326 -3.10 2.49 15.27
C LEU A 326 -1.59 2.28 15.10
N ILE A 327 -0.82 3.30 14.72
CA ILE A 327 0.64 3.20 14.62
C ILE A 327 1.26 2.78 15.97
N LYS A 328 0.83 3.40 17.07
CA LYS A 328 1.30 3.02 18.43
C LYS A 328 0.94 1.58 18.76
N TYR A 329 -0.25 1.13 18.40
CA TYR A 329 -0.69 -0.25 18.62
C TYR A 329 0.12 -1.25 17.79
N PHE A 330 0.33 -0.97 16.50
CA PHE A 330 1.18 -1.78 15.63
C PHE A 330 2.60 -1.88 16.16
N LYS A 331 3.19 -0.76 16.61
CA LYS A 331 4.52 -0.76 17.24
C LYS A 331 4.58 -1.72 18.43
N LYS A 332 3.60 -1.65 19.34
CA LYS A 332 3.52 -2.57 20.49
C LYS A 332 3.33 -4.02 20.06
N GLY A 333 2.52 -4.28 19.03
CA GLY A 333 2.31 -5.62 18.47
C GLY A 333 3.61 -6.21 17.90
N ILE A 334 4.38 -5.42 17.16
CA ILE A 334 5.67 -5.85 16.58
C ILE A 334 6.70 -6.14 17.66
N GLN A 335 6.72 -5.36 18.74
CA GLN A 335 7.62 -5.59 19.87
C GLN A 335 7.37 -6.93 20.58
N LYS A 336 6.15 -7.49 20.49
CA LYS A 336 5.81 -8.81 21.01
C LYS A 336 6.27 -9.97 20.14
N ILE A 337 6.77 -9.70 18.93
CA ILE A 337 7.32 -10.75 18.06
C ILE A 337 8.75 -11.05 18.54
N GLU A 338 8.96 -12.26 19.04
CA GLU A 338 10.26 -12.74 19.54
C GLU A 338 11.21 -13.11 18.39
N GLU A 339 10.69 -13.56 17.24
CA GLU A 339 11.51 -13.84 16.07
C GLU A 339 12.10 -12.53 15.51
N ASP A 340 13.36 -12.26 15.86
CA ASP A 340 14.09 -11.05 15.48
C ASP A 340 13.98 -10.71 14.00
N LYS A 341 14.12 -11.74 13.15
CA LYS A 341 14.10 -11.59 11.71
C LYS A 341 12.73 -11.13 11.20
N LEU A 342 11.65 -11.79 11.61
CA LEU A 342 10.29 -11.42 11.26
C LEU A 342 9.95 -10.01 11.78
N ARG A 343 10.24 -9.76 13.07
CA ARG A 343 10.04 -8.46 13.73
C ARG A 343 10.71 -7.33 12.96
N TYR A 344 11.99 -7.53 12.61
CA TYR A 344 12.79 -6.53 11.92
C TYR A 344 12.28 -6.29 10.49
N THR A 345 11.95 -7.34 9.73
CA THR A 345 11.38 -7.20 8.38
C THR A 345 10.07 -6.41 8.39
N ILE A 346 9.15 -6.71 9.32
CA ILE A 346 7.88 -5.98 9.44
C ILE A 346 8.12 -4.52 9.83
N GLY A 347 9.04 -4.28 10.76
CA GLY A 347 9.44 -2.92 11.14
C GLY A 347 9.91 -2.09 9.95
N LEU A 348 10.76 -2.67 9.09
CA LEU A 348 11.23 -2.00 7.87
C LEU A 348 10.11 -1.77 6.85
N ILE A 349 9.21 -2.72 6.65
CA ILE A 349 8.06 -2.54 5.74
C ILE A 349 7.21 -1.35 6.21
N ILE A 350 6.92 -1.25 7.51
CA ILE A 350 6.11 -0.16 8.05
C ILE A 350 6.82 1.18 7.89
N VAL A 351 8.12 1.25 8.19
CA VAL A 351 8.92 2.46 7.95
C VAL A 351 8.88 2.84 6.46
N ALA A 352 9.05 1.87 5.56
CA ALA A 352 8.98 2.12 4.11
C ALA A 352 7.61 2.64 3.67
N ILE A 353 6.52 2.07 4.18
CA ILE A 353 5.15 2.54 3.90
C ILE A 353 4.96 3.96 4.42
N LEU A 354 5.37 4.25 5.66
CA LEU A 354 5.23 5.59 6.26
C LEU A 354 6.04 6.65 5.48
N ILE A 355 7.30 6.36 5.14
CA ILE A 355 8.10 7.29 4.31
C ILE A 355 7.46 7.49 2.94
N SER A 356 7.01 6.40 2.30
CA SER A 356 6.39 6.46 0.97
C SER A 356 5.06 7.21 0.98
N ALA A 357 4.32 7.21 2.10
CA ALA A 357 3.07 7.94 2.27
C ALA A 357 3.25 9.47 2.16
N ILE A 358 4.48 9.98 2.32
CA ILE A 358 4.80 11.40 2.06
C ILE A 358 4.77 11.67 0.55
N PHE A 359 5.34 10.76 -0.24
CA PHE A 359 5.63 10.97 -1.66
C PHE A 359 4.62 10.33 -2.60
N GLY A 360 3.71 9.50 -2.11
CA GLY A 360 2.74 8.78 -2.93
C GLY A 360 1.61 8.16 -2.13
N ASN A 361 0.66 7.59 -2.86
CA ASN A 361 -0.62 7.13 -2.32
C ASN A 361 -0.56 5.62 -1.99
N VAL A 362 0.35 5.25 -1.08
CA VAL A 362 0.70 3.85 -0.83
C VAL A 362 -0.33 3.07 0.00
N LEU A 363 -1.03 3.70 0.95
CA LEU A 363 -2.06 3.05 1.77
C LEU A 363 -3.33 2.76 0.97
N VAL A 364 -3.63 3.56 -0.06
CA VAL A 364 -4.74 3.29 -0.99
C VAL A 364 -4.35 2.35 -2.13
N GLN A 365 -3.06 2.02 -2.27
CA GLN A 365 -2.55 1.10 -3.28
C GLN A 365 -2.84 -0.36 -2.89
N ALA A 366 -4.05 -0.80 -3.19
CA ALA A 366 -4.55 -2.10 -2.77
C ALA A 366 -3.67 -3.29 -3.20
N ASN A 367 -3.04 -3.26 -4.37
CA ASN A 367 -2.19 -4.37 -4.84
C ASN A 367 -0.99 -4.59 -3.92
N MET A 368 -0.35 -3.51 -3.45
CA MET A 368 0.76 -3.61 -2.50
C MET A 368 0.25 -4.03 -1.13
N ILE A 369 -0.80 -3.38 -0.62
CA ILE A 369 -1.32 -3.63 0.73
C ILE A 369 -1.88 -5.06 0.85
N TYR A 370 -2.56 -5.58 -0.17
CA TYR A 370 -3.04 -6.97 -0.18
C TYR A 370 -1.88 -7.95 -0.02
N MET A 371 -0.81 -7.79 -0.79
CA MET A 371 0.37 -8.66 -0.71
C MET A 371 1.06 -8.61 0.65
N VAL A 372 1.23 -7.41 1.20
CA VAL A 372 1.83 -7.22 2.52
C VAL A 372 0.98 -7.90 3.59
N ILE A 373 -0.33 -7.67 3.58
CA ILE A 373 -1.27 -8.23 4.55
C ILE A 373 -1.30 -9.76 4.47
N CYS A 374 -1.38 -10.33 3.27
CA CYS A 374 -1.35 -11.78 3.09
C CYS A 374 -0.05 -12.40 3.58
N TRP A 375 1.09 -11.85 3.18
CA TRP A 375 2.39 -12.35 3.61
C TRP A 375 2.55 -12.24 5.14
N PHE A 376 2.24 -11.08 5.71
CA PHE A 376 2.37 -10.82 7.14
C PHE A 376 1.44 -11.73 7.98
N SER A 377 0.16 -11.83 7.62
CA SER A 377 -0.83 -12.64 8.35
C SER A 377 -0.42 -14.12 8.42
N CYS A 378 0.04 -14.68 7.31
CA CYS A 378 0.54 -16.06 7.28
C CYS A 378 1.81 -16.24 8.10
N LYS A 379 2.80 -15.33 7.97
CA LYS A 379 4.06 -15.41 8.75
C LYS A 379 3.85 -15.21 10.25
N TYR A 380 2.99 -14.28 10.64
CA TYR A 380 2.65 -14.06 12.04
C TYR A 380 2.00 -15.29 12.68
N ARG A 381 1.13 -15.97 11.92
CA ARG A 381 0.53 -17.21 12.37
C ARG A 381 1.51 -18.38 12.44
N GLU A 382 2.37 -18.55 11.43
CA GLU A 382 3.46 -19.55 11.47
C GLU A 382 4.30 -19.38 12.73
N TYR A 383 4.69 -18.14 13.04
CA TYR A 383 5.39 -17.79 14.27
C TYR A 383 4.59 -18.22 15.51
N LYS A 384 3.30 -17.87 15.60
CA LYS A 384 2.45 -18.22 16.75
C LYS A 384 2.24 -19.72 16.93
N ASN A 385 2.19 -20.50 15.86
CA ASN A 385 2.01 -21.95 15.92
C ASN A 385 3.29 -22.71 16.31
N ASN A 386 4.45 -22.07 16.22
CA ASN A 386 5.75 -22.63 16.61
C ASN A 386 6.14 -22.31 18.06
N MET A 387 5.34 -21.51 18.76
CA MET A 387 5.41 -21.24 20.21
C MET A 387 4.45 -22.15 20.94
#